data_AF-A0A4U9I0X8-F1
#
_entry.id   AF-A0A4U9I0X8-F1
#
_cell.length_a   1.000
_cell.length_b   1.000
_cell.length_c   1.000
_cell.angle_alpha   90.00
_cell.angle_beta   90.00
_cell.angle_gamma   90.00
#
_symmetry.space_group_name_H-M   'P 1'
#
loop_
_entity.id
_entity.type
_entity.pdbx_description
1 polymer ?
#
loop_
_entity_poly.entity_id
_entity_poly.type
_entity_poly.pdbx_seq_one_letter_code
_entity_poly.pdbx_strand_id
1 'polypeptide(L)' 'MLYIFDLGNVIVDIDFKRVLGVWSNLSGTPLAVLAERFSMGEVFQRHERGGSERRGVRRPSVR' A
#
# COMPACT_ATOMS: atom_id res chain seq x y z
N MET A 1 17.25 29.82 -6.90
CA MET A 1 16.09 29.58 -6.02
C MET A 1 15.70 28.11 -6.16
N LEU A 2 15.59 27.36 -5.06
CA LEU A 2 15.19 25.94 -5.09
C LEU A 2 13.75 25.83 -4.59
N TYR A 3 12.91 25.13 -5.35
CA TYR A 3 11.53 24.82 -4.97
C TYR A 3 11.36 23.32 -4.78
N ILE A 4 10.78 22.94 -3.65
CA ILE A 4 10.50 21.56 -3.29
C ILE A 4 8.99 21.45 -3.13
N PHE A 5 8.38 20.52 -3.85
CA PHE A 5 6.96 20.22 -3.76
C PHE A 5 6.79 18.76 -3.35
N ASP A 6 5.85 18.51 -2.44
CA ASP A 6 5.38 17.16 -2.20
C ASP A 6 4.53 16.68 -3.39
N LEU A 7 4.40 15.38 -3.58
CA LEU A 7 3.62 14.82 -4.67
C LEU A 7 2.14 14.71 -4.28
N GLY A 8 1.88 14.03 -3.16
CA GLY A 8 0.53 13.68 -2.73
C GLY A 8 -0.24 14.87 -2.18
N ASN A 9 -1.43 15.11 -2.74
CA ASN A 9 -2.35 16.17 -2.34
C ASN A 9 -1.77 17.60 -2.50
N VAL A 10 -0.65 17.74 -3.23
CA VAL A 10 -0.04 19.02 -3.61
C VAL A 10 0.02 19.13 -5.13
N ILE A 11 0.61 18.14 -5.81
CA ILE A 11 0.67 18.10 -7.29
C ILE A 11 -0.41 17.19 -7.85
N VAL A 12 -0.76 16.12 -7.13
CA VAL A 12 -1.81 15.17 -7.54
C VAL A 12 -2.74 14.82 -6.38
N ASP A 13 -4.04 14.69 -6.65
CA ASP A 13 -5.00 14.20 -5.67
C ASP A 13 -4.86 12.68 -5.47
N ILE A 14 -4.70 12.24 -4.22
CA ILE A 14 -4.59 10.83 -3.87
C ILE A 14 -5.80 10.42 -3.01
N ASP A 15 -6.54 9.42 -3.48
CA ASP A 15 -7.70 8.87 -2.78
C ASP A 15 -7.57 7.34 -2.59
N PHE A 16 -7.20 6.93 -1.37
CA PHE A 16 -7.11 5.52 -1.00
C PHE A 16 -8.47 4.82 -0.92
N LYS A 17 -9.59 5.53 -0.73
CA LYS A 17 -10.92 4.91 -0.73
C LYS A 17 -11.24 4.35 -2.10
N ARG A 18 -10.85 5.08 -3.16
CA ARG A 18 -10.98 4.60 -4.54
C ARG A 18 -10.17 3.33 -4.78
N VAL A 19 -8.95 3.27 -4.28
CA VAL A 19 -8.09 2.06 -4.36
C VAL A 19 -8.76 0.88 -3.68
N LEU A 20 -9.25 1.06 -2.45
CA LEU A 20 -9.93 0.01 -1.70
C LEU A 20 -11.23 -0.44 -2.39
N GLY A 21 -11.96 0.46 -3.04
CA GLY A 21 -13.16 0.13 -3.81
C GLY A 21 -12.85 -0.79 -5.00
N VAL A 22 -11.78 -0.51 -5.74
CA VAL A 22 -11.33 -1.37 -6.84
C VAL A 22 -10.91 -2.75 -6.32
N TRP A 23 -10.16 -2.81 -5.21
CA TRP A 23 -9.77 -4.08 -4.61
C TRP A 23 -10.95 -4.88 -4.05
N SER A 24 -11.95 -4.19 -3.48
CA SER A 24 -13.19 -4.82 -3.05
C SER A 24 -13.87 -5.54 -4.21
N ASN A 25 -14.02 -4.85 -5.35
CA ASN A 25 -14.63 -5.42 -6.54
C ASN A 25 -13.86 -6.62 -7.10
N LEU A 26 -12.51 -6.55 -7.13
CA LEU A 26 -11.68 -7.61 -7.68
C LEU A 26 -11.56 -8.84 -6.77
N SER A 27 -11.61 -8.65 -5.45
CA SER A 27 -11.42 -9.72 -4.46
C SER A 27 -12.72 -10.34 -3.96
N GLY A 28 -13.87 -9.70 -4.21
CA GLY A 28 -15.15 -10.05 -3.59
C GLY A 28 -15.23 -9.76 -2.09
N THR A 29 -14.19 -9.15 -1.49
CA THR A 29 -14.18 -8.78 -0.07
C THR A 29 -14.91 -7.44 0.10
N PRO A 30 -15.84 -7.30 1.07
CA PRO A 30 -16.55 -6.05 1.28
C PRO A 30 -15.62 -4.87 1.58
N LEU A 31 -15.90 -3.70 0.99
CA LEU A 31 -15.11 -2.48 1.17
C LEU A 31 -14.91 -2.11 2.63
N ALA A 32 -15.94 -2.26 3.47
CA ALA A 32 -15.86 -1.98 4.90
C ALA A 32 -14.77 -2.81 5.60
N VAL A 33 -14.63 -4.09 5.23
CA VAL A 33 -13.61 -4.98 5.79
C VAL A 33 -12.21 -4.56 5.36
N LEU A 34 -12.05 -4.12 4.10
CA LEU A 34 -10.76 -3.61 3.61
C LEU A 34 -10.40 -2.27 4.27
N ALA A 35 -11.39 -1.39 4.43
CA ALA A 35 -11.21 -0.08 5.07
C ALA A 35 -10.85 -0.20 6.55
N GLU A 36 -11.47 -1.15 7.28
CA GLU A 36 -11.15 -1.43 8.68
C GLU A 36 -9.70 -1.94 8.85
N ARG A 37 -9.23 -2.76 7.91
CA ARG A 37 -7.89 -3.37 7.96
C ARG A 37 -6.79 -2.48 7.40
N PHE A 38 -7.12 -1.50 6.57
CA PHE A 38 -6.14 -0.61 5.96
C PHE A 38 -5.67 0.44 6.97
N SER A 39 -4.38 0.39 7.30
CA SER A 39 -3.74 1.38 8.16
C SER A 39 -2.39 1.81 7.60
N MET A 40 -2.07 3.09 7.76
CA MET A 40 -0.74 3.64 7.47
C MET A 40 0.22 3.37 8.64
N GLY A 41 0.30 2.11 9.04
CA GLY A 41 1.10 1.65 10.18
C GLY A 41 2.59 1.49 9.84
N GLU A 42 3.31 0.80 10.73
CA GLU A 42 4.76 0.61 10.61
C GLU A 42 5.19 0.00 9.27
N VAL A 43 4.41 -0.96 8.76
CA VAL A 43 4.66 -1.61 7.46
C VAL A 43 4.62 -0.59 6.32
N PHE A 44 3.67 0.34 6.34
CA PHE A 44 3.57 1.41 5.32
C PHE A 44 4.80 2.33 5.38
N GLN A 45 5.17 2.79 6.58
CA GLN A 45 6.34 3.66 6.75
C GLN A 45 7.65 2.97 6.36
N ARG A 46 7.77 1.66 6.61
CA ARG A 46 8.94 0.87 6.21
C ARG A 46 9.00 0.75 4.69
N HIS A 47 7.87 0.50 4.04
CA HIS A 47 7.76 0.48 2.58
C HIS A 47 8.18 1.83 1.96
N GLU A 48 7.69 2.96 2.47
CA GLU A 48 8.05 4.30 1.98
C GLU A 48 9.56 4.60 2.10
N ARG A 49 10.24 3.98 3.07
CA ARG A 49 11.70 4.08 3.25
C ARG A 49 12.50 3.01 2.48
N GLY A 50 11.84 2.22 1.63
CA GLY A 50 12.47 1.16 0.83
C GLY A 50 12.72 -0.16 1.56
N GLY A 51 12.20 -0.32 2.78
CA GLY A 51 12.29 -1.57 3.53
C GLY A 51 11.18 -2.54 3.14
N SER A 52 11.52 -3.73 2.65
CA SER A 52 10.56 -4.79 2.35
C SER A 52 10.52 -5.83 3.48
N GLU A 53 9.32 -6.25 3.89
CA GLU A 53 9.16 -7.50 4.66
C GLU A 53 9.39 -8.67 3.69
N ARG A 54 10.64 -9.14 3.53
CA ARG A 54 10.93 -10.35 2.76
C ARG A 54 10.36 -11.56 3.51
N ARG A 55 9.10 -11.93 3.26
CA ARG A 55 8.71 -13.34 3.41
C ARG A 55 9.37 -14.11 2.28
N GLY A 56 10.60 -14.55 2.53
CA GLY A 56 11.29 -15.49 1.66
C GLY A 56 10.41 -16.72 1.50
N VAL A 57 9.84 -16.89 0.31
CA VAL A 57 9.42 -18.21 -0.15
C VAL A 57 10.72 -19.04 -0.18
N ARG A 58 10.97 -19.83 0.87
CA ARG A 58 11.97 -20.89 0.78
C ARG A 58 11.50 -21.79 -0.36
N ARG A 59 12.10 -21.65 -1.53
CA ARG A 59 12.01 -22.67 -2.58
C ARG A 59 12.49 -23.97 -1.93
N PRO A 60 11.71 -25.06 -1.95
CA PRO A 60 12.23 -26.34 -1.50
C PRO A 60 13.40 -26.69 -2.42
N SER A 61 14.56 -26.97 -1.84
CA SER A 61 15.65 -27.61 -2.56
C SER A 61 15.15 -28.99 -2.98
N VAL A 62 14.90 -29.17 -4.28
CA VAL A 62 14.68 -30.50 -4.86
C VAL A 62 16.01 -31.24 -4.71
N ARG A 63 16.01 -32.32 -3.92
CA ARG A 63 17.08 -33.32 -3.93
C ARG A 63 16.93 -34.18 -5.17
#